data_AF-A0A511W3A8-F1
#
_entry.id   AF-A0A511W3A8-F1
#
_cell.length_a   1.000
_cell.length_b   1.000
_cell.length_c   1.000
_cell.angle_alpha   90.00
_cell.angle_beta   90.00
_cell.angle_gamma   90.00
#
_symmetry.space_group_name_H-M   'P 1'
#
loop_
_entity.id
_entity.type
_entity.pdbx_description
1 polymer ?
#
loop_
_entity_poly.entity_id
_entity_poly.type
_entity_poly.pdbx_seq_one_letter_code
_entity_poly.pdbx_strand_id
1 'polypeptide(L)'
;MLISMFVVVLAVLLSVLASFNFKGWTAPVFTFVTYVGFHLIADLYRYGVTSLFETIAANWLHIIVLMIFATAIRYAVTAFEERRTKVFYIFGMVCLLAVFDLIAQAQTTTFGEVVEEELGPDLLEITILGEQSSDDIVIDDEELIDEFLNDYRDMTLRGGVLTMMRAENSVRLQARSNGGRTLIMVDEHGIRLSLDTYRVEDDNGLYEYLNEIIEEEQE
;
A
#
# COMPACT_ATOMS: atom_id res chain seq x y z
N MET A 1 -6.59 0.17 4.35
CA MET A 1 -7.05 -1.20 4.09
C MET A 1 -8.58 -1.30 4.02
N LEU A 2 -9.33 -1.43 5.13
CA LEU A 2 -10.79 -1.64 5.07
C LEU A 2 -11.56 -0.54 4.30
N ILE A 3 -11.19 0.74 4.48
CA ILE A 3 -11.86 1.86 3.81
C ILE A 3 -11.52 1.92 2.31
N SER A 4 -10.25 1.72 1.92
CA SER A 4 -9.86 1.75 0.50
C SER A 4 -10.46 0.58 -0.27
N MET A 5 -10.46 -0.62 0.33
CA MET A 5 -11.06 -1.80 -0.27
C MET A 5 -12.59 -1.68 -0.34
N PHE A 6 -13.22 -1.14 0.70
CA PHE A 6 -14.66 -0.87 0.71
C PHE A 6 -15.05 0.10 -0.40
N VAL A 7 -14.23 1.13 -0.66
CA VAL A 7 -14.45 2.06 -1.78
C VAL A 7 -14.45 1.34 -3.12
N VAL A 8 -13.47 0.47 -3.38
CA VAL A 8 -13.39 -0.28 -4.65
C VAL A 8 -14.58 -1.22 -4.82
N VAL A 9 -14.88 -1.99 -3.79
CA VAL A 9 -15.99 -2.96 -3.77
C VAL A 9 -17.33 -2.26 -3.94
N LEU A 10 -17.56 -1.15 -3.23
CA LEU A 10 -18.77 -0.36 -3.33
C LEU A 10 -18.88 0.34 -4.69
N ALA A 11 -17.76 0.83 -5.24
CA ALA A 11 -17.71 1.43 -6.57
C ALA A 11 -18.17 0.44 -7.64
N VAL A 12 -17.62 -0.78 -7.65
CA VAL A 12 -18.03 -1.82 -8.60
C VAL A 12 -19.49 -2.22 -8.38
N LEU A 13 -19.91 -2.45 -7.13
CA LEU A 13 -21.28 -2.84 -6.80
C LEU A 13 -22.30 -1.81 -7.30
N LEU A 14 -22.13 -0.54 -6.91
CA LEU A 14 -23.03 0.54 -7.29
C LEU A 14 -23.01 0.78 -8.80
N SER A 15 -21.84 0.67 -9.43
CA SER A 15 -21.72 0.87 -10.88
C SER A 15 -22.45 -0.19 -11.67
N VAL A 16 -22.27 -1.47 -11.30
CA VAL A 16 -22.96 -2.58 -11.98
C VAL A 16 -24.47 -2.49 -11.74
N LEU A 17 -24.91 -2.21 -10.50
CA LEU A 17 -26.32 -2.05 -10.17
C LEU A 17 -26.98 -0.86 -10.89
N ALA A 18 -26.31 0.29 -10.95
CA ALA A 18 -26.81 1.48 -11.64
C ALA A 18 -26.91 1.23 -13.15
N SER A 19 -25.93 0.54 -13.71
CA SER A 19 -25.81 0.30 -15.16
C SER A 19 -26.96 -0.53 -15.75
N PHE A 20 -27.72 -1.27 -14.93
CA PHE A 20 -28.84 -2.10 -15.38
C PHE A 20 -29.95 -1.36 -16.09
N ASN A 21 -30.21 -0.13 -15.67
CA ASN A 21 -31.30 0.66 -16.25
C ASN A 21 -30.88 1.32 -17.58
N PHE A 22 -29.65 1.08 -18.04
CA PHE A 22 -29.05 1.77 -19.16
C PHE A 22 -28.42 0.80 -20.18
N LYS A 23 -27.77 1.33 -21.22
CA LYS A 23 -27.09 0.53 -22.27
C LYS A 23 -25.78 -0.10 -21.77
N GLY A 24 -25.36 -1.21 -22.36
CA GLY A 24 -24.16 -2.00 -22.02
C GLY A 24 -22.90 -1.19 -21.67
N TRP A 25 -22.60 -0.18 -22.49
CA TRP A 25 -21.43 0.68 -22.36
C TRP A 25 -21.43 1.59 -21.11
N THR A 26 -22.54 1.68 -20.38
CA THR A 26 -22.61 2.53 -19.17
C THR A 26 -21.94 1.89 -17.96
N ALA A 27 -21.71 0.57 -17.95
CA ALA A 27 -20.98 -0.09 -16.86
C ALA A 27 -19.56 0.46 -16.65
N PRO A 28 -18.69 0.55 -17.69
CA PRO A 28 -17.35 1.11 -17.51
C PRO A 28 -17.41 2.59 -17.12
N VAL A 29 -18.34 3.37 -17.67
CA VAL A 29 -18.51 4.80 -17.34
C VAL A 29 -18.93 5.01 -15.90
N PHE A 30 -19.94 4.27 -15.40
CA PHE A 30 -20.31 4.33 -14.00
C PHE A 30 -19.16 3.89 -13.11
N THR A 31 -18.43 2.85 -13.47
CA THR A 31 -17.27 2.37 -12.70
C THR A 31 -16.20 3.44 -12.57
N PHE A 32 -15.85 4.11 -13.67
CA PHE A 32 -14.92 5.23 -13.67
C PHE A 32 -15.40 6.36 -12.75
N VAL A 33 -16.63 6.84 -12.95
CA VAL A 33 -17.19 7.96 -12.18
C VAL A 33 -17.26 7.65 -10.69
N THR A 34 -17.69 6.42 -10.34
CA THR A 34 -17.88 6.03 -8.94
C THR A 34 -16.54 5.85 -8.25
N TYR A 35 -15.56 5.23 -8.91
CA TYR A 35 -14.20 5.07 -8.36
C TYR A 35 -13.52 6.42 -8.13
N VAL A 36 -13.46 7.27 -9.16
CA VAL A 36 -12.84 8.59 -9.08
C VAL A 36 -13.58 9.46 -8.05
N GLY A 37 -14.91 9.40 -8.03
CA GLY A 37 -15.72 10.14 -7.06
C GLY A 37 -15.42 9.76 -5.61
N PHE A 38 -15.32 8.47 -5.30
CA PHE A 38 -14.97 8.03 -3.95
C PHE A 38 -13.54 8.41 -3.55
N HIS A 39 -12.57 8.27 -4.45
CA HIS A 39 -11.19 8.68 -4.16
C HIS A 39 -11.08 10.19 -3.91
N LEU A 40 -11.73 11.03 -4.72
CA LEU A 40 -11.75 12.48 -4.50
C LEU A 40 -12.36 12.86 -3.15
N ILE A 41 -13.44 12.19 -2.74
CA ILE A 41 -14.05 12.41 -1.42
C ILE A 41 -13.10 11.97 -0.30
N ALA A 42 -12.43 10.82 -0.46
CA ALA A 42 -11.48 10.32 0.52
C ALA A 42 -10.26 11.25 0.67
N ASP A 43 -9.73 11.77 -0.44
CA ASP A 43 -8.60 12.70 -0.44
C ASP A 43 -8.99 14.05 0.15
N LEU A 44 -10.18 14.56 -0.18
CA LEU A 44 -10.71 15.77 0.43
C LEU A 44 -10.81 15.63 1.96
N TYR A 45 -11.23 14.45 2.44
CA TYR A 45 -11.38 14.19 3.87
C TYR A 45 -10.04 14.01 4.58
N ARG A 46 -9.03 13.42 3.92
CA ARG A 46 -7.70 13.15 4.52
C ARG A 46 -6.75 14.33 4.44
N TYR A 47 -6.65 14.97 3.28
CA TYR A 47 -5.60 15.94 2.96
C TYR A 47 -6.14 17.37 2.79
N GLY A 48 -7.46 17.55 2.75
CA GLY A 48 -8.10 18.87 2.59
C GLY A 48 -7.92 19.50 1.20
N VAL A 49 -7.19 18.84 0.30
CA VAL A 49 -6.91 19.27 -1.07
C VAL A 49 -7.15 18.07 -2.00
N THR A 50 -7.76 18.31 -3.15
CA THR A 50 -8.08 17.26 -4.13
C THR A 50 -7.31 17.45 -5.43
N SER A 51 -6.63 16.41 -5.90
CA SER A 51 -5.94 16.41 -7.19
C SER A 51 -6.46 15.30 -8.10
N LEU A 52 -7.36 15.68 -9.01
CA LEU A 52 -8.05 14.74 -9.91
C LEU A 52 -7.08 14.04 -10.87
N PHE A 53 -6.12 14.78 -11.42
CA PHE A 53 -5.16 14.23 -12.37
C PHE A 53 -4.13 13.31 -11.71
N GLU A 54 -3.67 13.62 -10.50
CA GLU A 54 -2.78 12.72 -9.75
C GLU A 54 -3.52 11.44 -9.35
N THR A 55 -4.77 11.54 -8.90
CA THR A 55 -5.58 10.36 -8.56
C THR A 55 -5.74 9.42 -9.76
N ILE A 56 -6.04 9.98 -10.94
CA ILE A 56 -6.18 9.19 -12.17
C ILE A 56 -4.83 8.63 -12.61
N ALA A 57 -3.77 9.44 -12.61
CA ALA A 57 -2.44 9.02 -13.04
C ALA A 57 -1.82 7.96 -12.12
N ALA A 58 -2.08 8.00 -10.81
CA ALA A 58 -1.60 6.99 -9.88
C ALA A 58 -2.38 5.68 -9.99
N ASN A 59 -3.66 5.71 -10.38
CA ASN A 59 -4.55 4.54 -10.31
C ASN A 59 -5.07 4.05 -11.68
N TRP A 60 -4.53 4.54 -12.79
CA TRP A 60 -5.10 4.30 -14.13
C TRP A 60 -5.25 2.81 -14.48
N LEU A 61 -4.25 1.98 -14.13
CA LEU A 61 -4.29 0.54 -14.38
C LEU A 61 -5.41 -0.13 -13.57
N HIS A 62 -5.52 0.24 -12.30
CA HIS A 62 -6.54 -0.28 -11.40
C HIS A 62 -7.95 0.08 -11.89
N ILE A 63 -8.15 1.33 -12.34
CA ILE A 63 -9.41 1.81 -12.93
C ILE A 63 -9.79 0.98 -14.16
N ILE A 64 -8.84 0.69 -15.06
CA ILE A 64 -9.08 -0.13 -16.25
C ILE A 64 -9.53 -1.54 -15.88
N VAL A 65 -8.84 -2.17 -14.93
CA VAL A 65 -9.19 -3.52 -14.46
C VAL A 65 -10.61 -3.55 -13.90
N LEU A 66 -10.98 -2.58 -13.06
CA LEU A 66 -12.34 -2.49 -12.51
C LEU A 66 -13.39 -2.29 -13.60
N MET A 67 -13.12 -1.47 -14.62
CA MET A 67 -14.04 -1.28 -15.75
C MET A 67 -14.27 -2.59 -16.52
N ILE A 68 -13.22 -3.39 -16.72
CA ILE A 68 -13.32 -4.71 -17.38
C ILE A 68 -14.18 -5.65 -16.53
N PHE A 69 -13.91 -5.76 -15.23
CA PHE A 69 -14.67 -6.62 -14.32
C PHE A 69 -16.14 -6.21 -14.22
N ALA A 70 -16.43 -4.92 -14.05
CA ALA A 70 -17.81 -4.41 -13.99
C ALA A 70 -18.58 -4.71 -15.28
N THR A 71 -17.90 -4.57 -16.43
CA THR A 71 -18.48 -4.91 -17.74
C THR A 71 -18.75 -6.42 -17.85
N ALA A 72 -17.78 -7.26 -17.46
CA ALA A 72 -17.92 -8.71 -17.49
C ALA A 72 -19.05 -9.22 -16.57
N ILE A 73 -19.10 -8.73 -15.32
CA ILE A 73 -20.18 -9.06 -14.38
C ILE A 73 -21.52 -8.68 -14.98
N ARG A 74 -21.64 -7.46 -15.52
CA ARG A 74 -22.87 -7.01 -16.16
C ARG A 74 -23.30 -7.94 -17.29
N TYR A 75 -22.40 -8.30 -18.20
CA TYR A 75 -22.73 -9.22 -19.28
C TYR A 75 -23.14 -10.59 -18.74
N ALA A 76 -22.44 -11.13 -17.74
CA ALA A 76 -22.81 -12.40 -17.11
C ALA A 76 -24.23 -12.40 -16.55
N VAL A 77 -24.68 -11.28 -15.98
CA VAL A 77 -26.02 -11.19 -15.38
C VAL A 77 -27.14 -10.80 -16.34
N THR A 78 -26.83 -10.37 -17.56
CA THR A 78 -27.86 -10.06 -18.57
C THR A 78 -28.69 -11.28 -18.97
N ALA A 79 -28.12 -12.49 -18.86
CA ALA A 79 -28.80 -13.74 -19.19
C ALA A 79 -29.90 -14.15 -18.18
N PHE A 80 -29.91 -13.59 -16.97
CA PHE A 80 -30.96 -13.87 -15.99
C PHE A 80 -32.23 -13.07 -16.34
N GLU A 81 -33.40 -13.66 -16.14
CA GLU A 81 -34.67 -12.94 -16.33
C GLU A 81 -35.07 -12.18 -15.07
N GLU A 82 -34.99 -12.85 -13.91
CA GLU A 82 -35.41 -12.29 -12.63
C GLU A 82 -34.43 -11.26 -12.07
N ARG A 83 -34.98 -10.09 -11.69
CA ARG A 83 -34.21 -8.99 -11.07
C ARG A 83 -33.55 -9.40 -9.75
N ARG A 84 -34.21 -10.24 -8.93
CA ARG A 84 -33.65 -10.71 -7.65
C ARG A 84 -32.39 -11.55 -7.87
N THR A 85 -32.44 -12.50 -8.80
CA THR A 85 -31.32 -13.37 -9.16
C THR A 85 -30.12 -12.57 -9.68
N LYS A 86 -30.37 -11.54 -10.50
CA LYS A 86 -29.33 -10.60 -10.95
C LYS A 86 -28.60 -9.93 -9.79
N VAL A 87 -29.35 -9.37 -8.84
CA VAL A 87 -28.79 -8.64 -7.70
C VAL A 87 -27.99 -9.58 -6.79
N PHE A 88 -28.51 -10.78 -6.50
CA PHE A 88 -27.78 -11.78 -5.71
C PHE A 88 -26.48 -12.22 -6.39
N TYR A 89 -26.50 -12.43 -7.70
CA TYR A 89 -25.31 -12.84 -8.44
C TYR A 89 -24.24 -11.75 -8.46
N ILE A 90 -24.62 -10.48 -8.66
CA ILE A 90 -23.67 -9.36 -8.58
C ILE A 90 -23.06 -9.29 -7.20
N PHE A 91 -23.90 -9.33 -6.16
CA PHE A 91 -23.42 -9.25 -4.80
C PHE A 91 -22.41 -10.38 -4.52
N GLY A 92 -22.73 -11.61 -4.92
CA GLY A 92 -21.82 -12.75 -4.82
C GLY A 92 -20.49 -12.55 -5.56
N MET A 93 -20.54 -12.11 -6.83
CA MET A 93 -19.33 -11.88 -7.64
C MET A 93 -18.46 -10.74 -7.09
N VAL A 94 -19.09 -9.68 -6.60
CA VAL A 94 -18.38 -8.55 -6.00
C VAL A 94 -17.76 -8.95 -4.66
N CYS A 95 -18.46 -9.73 -3.82
CA CYS A 95 -17.88 -10.30 -2.61
C CYS A 95 -16.70 -11.23 -2.92
N LEU A 96 -16.79 -12.02 -3.99
CA LEU A 96 -15.71 -12.94 -4.39
C LEU A 96 -14.48 -12.16 -4.89
N LEU A 97 -14.69 -11.09 -5.67
CA LEU A 97 -13.63 -10.13 -6.01
C LEU A 97 -13.01 -9.48 -4.78
N ALA A 98 -13.82 -9.09 -3.79
CA ALA A 98 -13.32 -8.53 -2.53
C ALA A 98 -12.44 -9.52 -1.76
N VAL A 99 -12.78 -10.82 -1.80
CA VAL A 99 -11.97 -11.87 -1.18
C VAL A 99 -10.66 -12.09 -1.95
N PHE A 100 -10.67 -12.10 -3.28
CA PHE A 100 -9.42 -12.18 -4.05
C PHE A 100 -8.53 -10.96 -3.83
N ASP A 101 -9.11 -9.78 -3.73
CA ASP A 101 -8.39 -8.54 -3.42
C ASP A 101 -7.79 -8.60 -2.00
N LEU A 102 -8.53 -9.12 -1.02
CA LEU A 102 -7.99 -9.41 0.33
C LEU A 102 -6.82 -10.39 0.30
N ILE A 103 -6.92 -11.46 -0.49
CA ILE A 103 -5.87 -12.47 -0.59
C ILE A 103 -4.64 -11.88 -1.29
N ALA A 104 -4.83 -11.09 -2.35
CA ALA A 104 -3.75 -10.42 -3.06
C ALA A 104 -3.05 -9.40 -2.16
N GLN A 105 -3.80 -8.64 -1.35
CA GLN A 105 -3.24 -7.70 -0.37
C GLN A 105 -2.66 -8.37 0.87
N ALA A 106 -3.02 -9.63 1.14
CA ALA A 106 -2.43 -10.42 2.22
C ALA A 106 -1.08 -11.05 1.84
N GLN A 107 -0.55 -10.76 0.65
CA GLN A 107 0.78 -11.21 0.24
C GLN A 107 1.84 -10.60 1.16
N THR A 108 2.58 -11.49 1.81
CA THR A 108 3.76 -11.17 2.59
C THR A 108 4.96 -11.09 1.65
N THR A 109 5.87 -10.16 1.93
CA THR A 109 7.19 -10.06 1.31
C THR A 109 8.24 -10.09 2.43
N THR A 110 9.51 -10.14 2.08
CA THR A 110 10.61 -10.08 3.05
C THR A 110 11.27 -8.71 3.04
N PHE A 111 11.87 -8.30 4.14
CA PHE A 111 12.62 -7.03 4.20
C PHE A 111 13.73 -6.96 3.16
N GLY A 112 14.44 -8.07 2.94
CA GLY A 112 15.47 -8.16 1.90
C GLY A 112 14.96 -7.89 0.50
N GLU A 113 13.81 -8.49 0.14
CA GLU A 113 13.17 -8.24 -1.16
C GLU A 113 12.78 -6.77 -1.34
N VAL A 114 12.21 -6.15 -0.32
CA VAL A 114 11.79 -4.73 -0.37
C VAL A 114 13.00 -3.80 -0.47
N VAL A 115 14.08 -4.09 0.27
CA VAL A 115 15.30 -3.29 0.22
C VAL A 115 15.97 -3.40 -1.17
N GLU A 116 16.06 -4.61 -1.73
CA GLU A 116 16.64 -4.82 -3.06
C GLU A 116 15.82 -4.13 -4.15
N GLU A 117 14.49 -4.15 -4.04
CA GLU A 117 13.58 -3.49 -4.99
C GLU A 117 13.70 -1.94 -4.94
N GLU A 118 13.74 -1.36 -3.75
CA GLU A 118 13.66 0.10 -3.56
C GLU A 118 15.03 0.80 -3.53
N LEU A 119 16.06 0.16 -2.96
CA LEU A 119 17.40 0.75 -2.82
C LEU A 119 18.38 0.28 -3.89
N GLY A 120 18.06 -0.85 -4.55
CA GLY A 120 18.95 -1.54 -5.47
C GLY A 120 20.05 -2.32 -4.74
N PRO A 121 20.91 -3.04 -5.49
CA PRO A 121 21.96 -3.88 -4.91
C PRO A 121 23.14 -3.09 -4.33
N ASP A 122 23.23 -1.79 -4.62
CA ASP A 122 24.39 -0.95 -4.32
C ASP A 122 24.08 0.05 -3.18
N LEU A 123 23.81 -0.47 -1.98
CA LEU A 123 23.70 0.36 -0.77
C LEU A 123 25.11 0.78 -0.31
N LEU A 124 25.35 2.08 -0.17
CA LEU A 124 26.68 2.62 0.10
C LEU A 124 26.85 3.13 1.54
N GLU A 125 25.78 3.64 2.13
CA GLU A 125 25.82 4.37 3.41
C GLU A 125 24.42 4.34 4.03
N ILE A 126 24.36 4.09 5.35
CA ILE A 126 23.14 4.23 6.15
C ILE A 126 23.40 5.30 7.20
N THR A 127 22.64 6.38 7.17
CA THR A 127 22.67 7.40 8.23
C THR A 127 21.46 7.24 9.13
N ILE A 128 21.65 7.00 10.42
CA ILE A 128 20.59 7.09 11.42
C ILE A 128 20.42 8.57 11.76
N LEU A 129 19.26 9.12 11.40
CA LEU A 129 18.93 10.52 11.62
C LEU A 129 18.43 10.70 13.05
N GLY A 130 19.16 11.48 13.83
CA GLY A 130 18.79 11.82 15.19
C GLY A 130 17.58 12.75 15.22
N GLU A 131 16.43 12.30 15.74
CA GLU A 131 15.42 13.24 16.26
C GLU A 131 15.63 13.59 17.73
N GLN A 132 16.34 12.73 18.48
CA GLN A 132 16.67 12.93 19.90
C GLN A 132 18.17 13.03 20.19
N SER A 133 19.04 12.44 19.35
CA SER A 133 20.50 12.67 19.41
C SER A 133 20.85 13.99 18.73
N SER A 134 21.85 14.70 19.26
CA SER A 134 22.32 15.98 18.69
C SER A 134 23.06 15.78 17.36
N ASP A 135 23.51 14.54 17.11
CA ASP A 135 24.37 14.16 16.00
C ASP A 135 23.73 12.99 15.22
N ASP A 136 23.91 13.02 13.90
CA ASP A 136 23.55 11.93 13.00
C ASP A 136 24.62 10.82 13.11
N ILE A 137 24.18 9.57 13.22
CA ILE A 137 25.09 8.42 13.24
C ILE A 137 25.25 7.92 11.81
N VAL A 138 26.46 7.98 11.27
CA VAL A 138 26.77 7.51 9.91
C VAL A 138 27.42 6.14 9.99
N ILE A 139 26.79 5.16 9.33
CA ILE A 139 27.34 3.83 9.11
C ILE A 139 27.77 3.77 7.64
N ASP A 140 29.08 3.76 7.41
CA ASP A 140 29.71 3.68 6.08
C ASP A 140 30.61 2.43 5.90
N ASP A 141 30.61 1.55 6.91
CA ASP A 141 31.29 0.26 6.83
C ASP A 141 30.44 -0.75 6.05
N GLU A 142 30.95 -1.18 4.90
CA GLU A 142 30.32 -2.14 4.00
C GLU A 142 30.04 -3.49 4.69
N GLU A 143 30.92 -3.95 5.58
CA GLU A 143 30.75 -5.23 6.28
C GLU A 143 29.60 -5.15 7.30
N LEU A 144 29.48 -4.03 8.02
CA LEU A 144 28.37 -3.80 8.96
C LEU A 144 27.04 -3.60 8.24
N ILE A 145 27.03 -2.91 7.10
CA ILE A 145 25.83 -2.73 6.29
C ILE A 145 25.35 -4.08 5.74
N ASP A 146 26.26 -4.91 5.25
CA ASP A 146 25.93 -6.24 4.73
C ASP A 146 25.47 -7.20 5.82
N GLU A 147 26.10 -7.19 7.00
CA GLU A 147 25.67 -7.97 8.17
C GLU A 147 24.26 -7.56 8.60
N PHE A 148 24.03 -6.26 8.78
CA PHE A 148 22.72 -5.69 9.08
C PHE A 148 21.63 -6.11 8.08
N LEU A 149 21.90 -5.98 6.78
CA LEU A 149 20.92 -6.35 5.75
C LEU A 149 20.64 -7.85 5.71
N ASN A 150 21.64 -8.69 6.01
CA ASN A 150 21.48 -10.14 6.05
C ASN A 150 20.71 -10.60 7.29
N ASP A 151 20.98 -10.03 8.46
CA ASP A 151 20.34 -10.42 9.73
C ASP A 151 18.83 -10.17 9.72
N TYR A 152 18.41 -9.06 9.11
CA TYR A 152 16.99 -8.71 9.00
C TYR A 152 16.37 -9.09 7.66
N ARG A 153 17.11 -9.76 6.76
CA ARG A 153 16.68 -10.07 5.40
C ARG A 153 15.36 -10.84 5.37
N ASP A 154 15.24 -11.84 6.22
CA ASP A 154 14.12 -12.79 6.24
C ASP A 154 12.91 -12.28 7.05
N MET A 155 12.98 -11.06 7.59
CA MET A 155 11.89 -10.46 8.35
C MET A 155 10.63 -10.34 7.49
N THR A 156 9.52 -10.91 7.99
CA THR A 156 8.25 -10.95 7.26
C THR A 156 7.55 -9.59 7.30
N LEU A 157 7.35 -9.01 6.11
CA LEU A 157 6.64 -7.76 5.91
C LEU A 157 5.29 -8.00 5.25
N ARG A 158 4.28 -7.26 5.68
CA ARG A 158 2.97 -7.19 5.04
C ARG A 158 2.71 -5.78 4.51
N GLY A 159 2.67 -5.65 3.18
CA GLY A 159 2.30 -4.42 2.50
C GLY A 159 0.79 -4.11 2.59
N GLY A 160 0.41 -2.85 2.35
CA GLY A 160 -1.01 -2.46 2.20
C GLY A 160 -1.84 -2.36 3.50
N VAL A 161 -1.24 -2.70 4.65
CA VAL A 161 -1.84 -2.48 5.97
C VAL A 161 -1.54 -1.04 6.39
N LEU A 162 -2.58 -0.31 6.85
CA LEU A 162 -2.38 1.00 7.48
C LEU A 162 -1.68 0.79 8.82
N THR A 163 -0.35 0.73 8.83
CA THR A 163 0.43 0.91 10.05
C THR A 163 0.44 2.40 10.35
N MET A 164 -0.15 2.79 11.48
CA MET A 164 -0.08 4.18 11.93
C MET A 164 1.33 4.45 12.48
N MET A 165 2.28 4.64 11.57
CA MET A 165 3.62 5.04 11.95
C MET A 165 3.59 6.47 12.45
N ARG A 166 3.86 6.65 13.74
CA ARG A 166 4.03 7.98 14.33
C ARG A 166 5.48 8.36 14.19
N ALA A 167 5.70 9.48 13.51
CA ALA A 167 7.03 10.01 13.27
C ALA A 167 7.84 10.21 14.56
N GLU A 168 7.18 10.49 15.68
CA GLU A 168 7.77 10.71 17.02
C GLU A 168 8.31 9.43 17.68
N ASN A 169 7.86 8.25 17.25
CA ASN A 169 8.24 6.95 17.83
C ASN A 169 9.02 6.07 16.83
N SER A 170 9.43 6.64 15.71
CA SER A 170 10.12 5.93 14.64
C SER A 170 11.58 6.34 14.55
N VAL A 171 12.47 5.37 14.39
CA VAL A 171 13.85 5.62 13.98
C VAL A 171 13.86 5.97 12.50
N ARG A 172 14.55 7.05 12.13
CA ARG A 172 14.69 7.47 10.73
C ARG A 172 16.08 7.10 10.23
N LEU A 173 16.12 6.42 9.09
CA LEU A 173 17.34 6.10 8.38
C LEU A 173 17.34 6.81 7.03
N GLN A 174 18.49 7.32 6.62
CA GLN A 174 18.74 7.76 5.27
C GLN A 174 19.71 6.78 4.62
N ALA A 175 19.18 6.00 3.69
CA ALA A 175 19.95 5.12 2.85
C ALA A 175 20.46 5.89 1.63
N ARG A 176 21.76 5.78 1.34
CA ARG A 176 22.37 6.31 0.12
C ARG A 176 22.71 5.17 -0.82
N SER A 177 22.23 5.26 -2.04
CA SER A 177 22.62 4.36 -3.13
C SER A 177 23.07 5.16 -4.36
N ASN A 178 23.58 4.46 -5.37
CA ASN A 178 23.99 5.07 -6.65
C ASN A 178 22.86 5.89 -7.32
N GLY A 179 21.60 5.64 -6.98
CA GLY A 179 20.41 6.33 -7.52
C GLY A 179 19.91 7.54 -6.72
N GLY A 180 20.41 7.78 -5.50
CA GLY A 180 19.94 8.89 -4.67
C GLY A 180 19.94 8.60 -3.18
N ARG A 181 19.07 9.30 -2.45
CA ARG A 181 18.85 9.11 -1.01
C ARG A 181 17.41 8.69 -0.78
N THR A 182 17.23 7.60 -0.06
CA THR A 182 15.91 7.08 0.32
C THR A 182 15.75 7.19 1.83
N LEU A 183 14.62 7.75 2.25
CA LEU A 183 14.26 7.78 3.66
C LEU A 183 13.55 6.48 4.02
N ILE A 184 14.05 5.84 5.07
CA ILE A 184 13.43 4.69 5.72
C ILE A 184 12.99 5.15 7.11
N MET A 185 11.79 4.79 7.51
CA MET A 185 11.34 4.96 8.89
C MET A 185 11.03 3.58 9.45
N VAL A 186 11.48 3.29 10.66
CA VAL A 186 11.26 2.02 11.36
C VAL A 186 10.60 2.34 12.70
N ASP A 187 9.45 1.75 12.98
CA ASP A 187 8.81 1.79 14.30
C ASP A 187 8.60 0.37 14.84
N GLU A 188 8.16 0.24 16.09
CA GLU A 188 7.91 -1.05 16.74
C GLU A 188 7.02 -2.02 15.94
N HIS A 189 6.15 -1.50 15.05
CA HIS A 189 5.12 -2.29 14.37
C HIS A 189 5.30 -2.36 12.84
N GLY A 190 6.23 -1.62 12.26
CA GLY A 190 6.28 -1.40 10.83
C GLY A 190 7.49 -0.63 10.32
N ILE A 191 7.62 -0.69 9.01
CA ILE A 191 8.69 -0.07 8.24
C ILE A 191 8.04 0.72 7.11
N ARG A 192 8.45 1.97 6.96
CA ARG A 192 8.11 2.79 5.80
C ARG A 192 9.36 2.98 4.98
N LEU A 193 9.29 2.56 3.73
CA LEU A 193 10.34 2.76 2.75
C LEU A 193 9.74 3.62 1.63
N SER A 194 10.30 4.80 1.39
CA SER A 194 9.76 5.74 0.40
C SER A 194 8.29 6.12 0.68
N LEU A 195 7.36 5.79 -0.22
CA LEU A 195 5.93 6.05 -0.09
C LEU A 195 5.15 4.87 0.49
N ASP A 196 5.74 3.68 0.54
CA ASP A 196 5.07 2.45 0.94
C ASP A 196 5.30 2.14 2.42
N THR A 197 4.27 1.59 3.04
CA THR A 197 4.26 1.24 4.46
C THR A 197 3.99 -0.26 4.60
N TYR A 198 4.86 -0.90 5.36
CA TYR A 198 4.86 -2.32 5.64
C TYR A 198 4.65 -2.53 7.13
N ARG A 199 3.80 -3.49 7.48
CA ARG A 199 3.68 -3.99 8.84
C ARG A 199 4.66 -5.15 9.02
N VAL A 200 5.40 -5.17 10.12
CA VAL A 200 6.17 -6.36 10.52
C VAL A 200 5.21 -7.36 11.14
N GLU A 201 5.18 -8.60 10.63
CA GLU A 201 4.28 -9.65 11.15
C GLU A 201 4.88 -10.40 12.34
N ASP A 202 6.21 -10.43 12.41
CA ASP A 202 7.00 -11.01 13.50
C ASP A 202 7.44 -9.91 14.49
N ASP A 203 8.34 -10.26 15.42
CA ASP A 203 8.96 -9.27 16.31
C ASP A 203 9.88 -8.34 15.52
N ASN A 204 9.81 -7.02 15.76
CA ASN A 204 10.60 -6.06 15.00
C ASN A 204 12.00 -5.88 15.61
N GLY A 205 12.83 -6.93 15.51
CA GLY A 205 14.20 -6.90 16.01
C GLY A 205 15.06 -5.79 15.39
N LEU A 206 14.73 -5.35 14.17
CA LEU A 206 15.38 -4.21 13.53
C LEU A 206 15.14 -2.91 14.31
N TYR A 207 13.92 -2.69 14.81
CA TYR A 207 13.61 -1.52 15.63
C TYR A 207 14.35 -1.56 16.98
N GLU A 208 14.42 -2.73 17.61
CA GLU A 208 15.12 -2.92 18.89
C GLU A 208 16.61 -2.63 18.75
N TYR A 209 17.26 -3.22 17.73
CA TYR A 209 18.68 -3.01 17.43
C TYR A 209 19.02 -1.54 17.14
N LEU A 210 18.20 -0.86 16.34
CA LEU A 210 18.41 0.55 16.04
C LEU A 210 18.26 1.44 17.28
N ASN A 211 17.35 1.10 18.19
CA ASN A 211 17.24 1.81 19.46
C ASN A 211 18.42 1.53 20.39
N GLU A 212 18.94 0.30 20.43
CA GLU A 212 20.13 -0.05 21.22
C GLU A 212 21.34 0.79 20.79
N ILE A 213 21.60 0.92 19.48
CA ILE A 213 22.66 1.80 18.95
C ILE A 213 22.47 3.25 19.39
N ILE A 214 21.23 3.77 19.32
CA ILE A 214 20.93 5.15 19.72
C ILE A 214 21.12 5.35 21.23
N GLU A 215 20.79 4.35 22.05
CA GLU A 215 21.00 4.38 23.50
C GLU A 215 22.50 4.34 23.86
N GLU A 216 23.28 3.47 23.21
CA GLU A 216 24.73 3.37 23.44
C GLU A 216 25.50 4.66 23.07
N GLU A 217 25.12 5.33 21.99
CA GLU A 217 25.75 6.61 21.57
C GLU A 217 25.31 7.82 22.44
N GLN A 218 24.31 7.65 23.31
CA GLN A 218 23.85 8.70 24.24
C GLN A 218 24.47 8.60 25.64
N GLU A 219 25.13 7.49 26.00
CA GLU A 219 25.87 7.30 27.26
C GLU A 219 27.29 7.88 27.25
#